data_AF-A0A7L4QX78-F1
#
_entry.id   AF-A0A7L4QX78-F1
#
_cell.length_a   1.000
_cell.length_b   1.000
_cell.length_c   1.000
_cell.angle_alpha   90.00
_cell.angle_beta   90.00
_cell.angle_gamma   90.00
#
_symmetry.space_group_name_H-M   'P 1'
#
loop_
_entity.id
_entity.type
_entity.pdbx_description
1 polymer ?
#
loop_
_entity_poly.entity_id
_entity_poly.type
_entity_poly.pdbx_seq_one_letter_code
_entity_poly.pdbx_strand_id
1 'polypeptide(L)'
;IMAILPPEAAAFASIGAIVGAIGAFIAAIIMWVIYAGVFYAISSILGGEGTFKRVLEVVAYGFIPSIASAIIGIIVMATSFSVENFDMQNPELLEQAMLNDPTMKMSVVLGIIFTLWSANIWIFGLVHARHMTVKNAAISVLVPVGLYILYTASKFIGA
;
A
#
# COMPACT_ATOMS: atom_id res chain seq x y z
N ILE A 1 18.74 12.41 -14.25
CA ILE A 1 18.84 10.95 -14.53
C ILE A 1 18.80 10.66 -16.05
N MET A 2 17.95 11.31 -16.85
CA MET A 2 17.86 11.04 -18.30
C MET A 2 19.07 11.40 -19.18
N ALA A 3 20.05 12.16 -18.68
CA ALA A 3 21.14 12.70 -19.51
C ALA A 3 22.40 11.83 -19.61
N ILE A 4 22.45 10.67 -18.92
CA ILE A 4 23.69 9.85 -18.77
C ILE A 4 23.52 8.45 -19.40
N LEU A 5 22.32 8.06 -19.81
CA LEU A 5 22.05 6.73 -20.37
C LEU A 5 22.13 6.75 -21.90
N PRO A 6 22.66 5.69 -22.55
CA PRO A 6 22.53 5.49 -23.99
C PRO A 6 21.05 5.67 -24.43
N PRO A 7 20.77 6.24 -25.61
CA PRO A 7 19.41 6.52 -26.07
C PRO A 7 18.45 5.32 -25.94
N GLU A 8 18.96 4.11 -26.18
CA GLU A 8 18.22 2.85 -26.09
C GLU A 8 17.87 2.49 -24.63
N ALA A 9 18.79 2.72 -23.70
CA ALA A 9 18.58 2.49 -22.27
C ALA A 9 17.64 3.54 -21.65
N ALA A 10 17.70 4.78 -22.11
CA ALA A 10 16.76 5.84 -21.72
C ALA A 10 15.33 5.53 -22.19
N ALA A 11 15.17 5.08 -23.45
CA ALA A 11 13.89 4.66 -23.99
C ALA A 11 13.31 3.47 -23.21
N PHE A 12 14.13 2.45 -22.91
CA PHE A 12 13.69 1.29 -22.14
C PHE A 12 13.26 1.67 -20.70
N ALA A 13 14.03 2.53 -20.02
CA ALA A 13 13.66 3.02 -18.69
C ALA A 13 12.33 3.80 -18.69
N SER A 14 12.08 4.60 -19.72
CA SER A 14 10.82 5.36 -19.85
C SER A 14 9.60 4.43 -20.06
N ILE A 15 9.74 3.38 -20.86
CA ILE A 15 8.69 2.37 -21.07
C ILE A 15 8.44 1.62 -19.76
N GLY A 16 9.50 1.19 -19.07
CA GLY A 16 9.39 0.53 -17.77
C GLY A 16 8.67 1.38 -16.74
N ALA A 17 8.96 2.68 -16.67
CA ALA A 17 8.28 3.62 -15.77
C ALA A 17 6.78 3.74 -16.08
N ILE A 18 6.40 3.83 -17.36
CA ILE A 18 4.99 3.91 -17.78
C ILE A 18 4.25 2.61 -17.44
N VAL A 19 4.84 1.46 -17.78
CA VAL A 19 4.25 0.14 -17.48
C VAL A 19 4.11 -0.05 -15.97
N GLY A 20 5.12 0.32 -15.19
CA GLY A 20 5.09 0.29 -13.73
C GLY A 20 3.99 1.18 -13.15
N ALA A 21 3.82 2.41 -13.66
CA ALA A 21 2.78 3.32 -13.22
C ALA A 21 1.36 2.78 -13.52
N ILE A 22 1.14 2.23 -14.73
CA ILE A 22 -0.15 1.61 -15.10
C ILE A 22 -0.41 0.39 -14.20
N GLY A 23 0.59 -0.47 -14.00
CA GLY A 23 0.49 -1.63 -13.13
C GLY A 23 0.13 -1.26 -11.70
N ALA A 24 0.79 -0.24 -11.13
CA ALA A 24 0.50 0.26 -9.79
C ALA A 24 -0.93 0.83 -9.68
N PHE A 25 -1.39 1.55 -10.71
CA PHE A 25 -2.76 2.07 -10.75
C PHE A 25 -3.80 0.94 -10.75
N ILE A 26 -3.61 -0.08 -11.61
CA ILE A 26 -4.50 -1.25 -11.66
C ILE A 26 -4.49 -2.00 -10.31
N ALA A 27 -3.30 -2.20 -9.73
CA ALA A 27 -3.16 -2.82 -8.42
C ALA A 27 -3.92 -2.05 -7.33
N ALA A 28 -3.88 -0.71 -7.35
CA ALA A 28 -4.64 0.11 -6.40
C ALA A 28 -6.15 -0.10 -6.52
N ILE A 29 -6.69 -0.19 -7.74
CA ILE A 29 -8.11 -0.47 -7.98
C ILE A 29 -8.49 -1.87 -7.47
N ILE A 30 -7.65 -2.88 -7.72
CA ILE A 30 -7.88 -4.24 -7.23
C ILE A 30 -7.87 -4.26 -5.70
N MET A 31 -6.86 -3.66 -5.08
CA MET A 31 -6.75 -3.59 -3.62
C MET A 31 -7.93 -2.86 -2.99
N TRP A 32 -8.44 -1.81 -3.62
CA TRP A 32 -9.64 -1.13 -3.14
C TRP A 32 -10.85 -2.05 -3.03
N VAL A 33 -11.10 -2.85 -4.07
CA VAL A 33 -12.18 -3.84 -4.06
C VAL A 33 -11.93 -4.94 -3.04
N ILE A 34 -10.68 -5.42 -2.89
CA ILE A 34 -10.32 -6.43 -1.89
C ILE A 34 -10.58 -5.92 -0.47
N TYR A 35 -10.08 -4.74 -0.11
CA TYR A 35 -10.30 -4.15 1.22
C TYR A 35 -11.79 -3.97 1.50
N ALA A 36 -12.55 -3.43 0.54
CA ALA A 36 -14.00 -3.31 0.67
C ALA A 36 -14.67 -4.67 0.87
N GLY A 37 -14.27 -5.69 0.11
CA GLY A 37 -14.81 -7.05 0.19
C GLY A 37 -14.56 -7.68 1.57
N VAL A 38 -13.32 -7.60 2.05
CA VAL A 38 -12.93 -8.13 3.36
C VAL A 38 -13.66 -7.41 4.48
N PHE A 39 -13.68 -6.07 4.47
CA PHE A 39 -14.40 -5.30 5.47
C PHE A 39 -15.89 -5.59 5.45
N TYR A 40 -16.51 -5.64 4.27
CA TYR A 40 -17.91 -5.98 4.14
C TYR A 40 -18.21 -7.37 4.70
N ALA A 41 -17.39 -8.38 4.38
CA ALA A 41 -17.56 -9.74 4.86
C ALA A 41 -17.46 -9.85 6.39
N ILE A 42 -16.37 -9.36 6.99
CA ILE A 42 -16.18 -9.40 8.45
C ILE A 42 -17.29 -8.61 9.13
N SER A 43 -17.60 -7.43 8.62
CA SER A 43 -18.62 -6.57 9.20
C SER A 43 -20.02 -7.18 9.13
N SER A 44 -20.33 -7.97 8.09
CA SER A 44 -21.60 -8.71 7.98
C SER A 44 -21.71 -9.80 9.04
N ILE A 45 -20.62 -10.50 9.34
CA ILE A 45 -20.58 -11.50 10.42
C ILE A 45 -20.77 -10.84 11.79
N LEU A 46 -20.30 -9.60 11.95
CA LEU A 46 -20.42 -8.81 13.18
C LEU A 46 -21.74 -8.00 13.27
N GLY A 47 -22.73 -8.32 12.45
CA GLY A 47 -24.07 -7.70 12.50
C GLY A 47 -24.18 -6.34 11.80
N GLY A 48 -23.27 -6.01 10.90
CA GLY A 48 -23.34 -4.80 10.07
C GLY A 48 -24.45 -4.87 9.02
N GLU A 49 -25.15 -3.75 8.82
CA GLU A 49 -26.27 -3.62 7.89
C GLU A 49 -25.95 -2.67 6.73
N GLY A 50 -26.77 -2.60 5.69
CA GLY A 50 -26.53 -1.73 4.52
C GLY A 50 -25.82 -2.43 3.34
N THR A 51 -25.21 -1.66 2.44
CA THR A 51 -24.78 -2.16 1.12
C THR A 51 -23.28 -2.22 0.94
N PHE A 52 -22.81 -3.15 0.10
CA PHE A 52 -21.41 -3.23 -0.32
C PHE A 52 -20.93 -1.94 -1.00
N LYS A 53 -21.78 -1.30 -1.81
CA LYS A 53 -21.50 -0.01 -2.46
C LYS A 53 -21.09 1.05 -1.44
N ARG A 54 -21.78 1.15 -0.30
CA ARG A 54 -21.44 2.14 0.73
C ARG A 54 -20.09 1.86 1.39
N VAL A 55 -19.72 0.58 1.54
CA VAL A 55 -18.37 0.21 1.98
C VAL A 55 -17.32 0.57 0.93
N LEU A 56 -17.56 0.32 -0.35
CA LEU A 56 -16.65 0.75 -1.43
C LEU A 56 -16.36 2.25 -1.36
N GLU A 57 -17.41 3.08 -1.23
CA GLU A 57 -17.27 4.54 -1.10
C GLU A 57 -16.38 4.91 0.09
N VAL A 58 -16.66 4.35 1.27
CA VAL A 58 -15.87 4.60 2.48
C VAL A 58 -14.42 4.15 2.33
N VAL A 59 -14.19 2.97 1.74
CA VAL A 59 -12.85 2.45 1.58
C VAL A 59 -12.04 3.33 0.62
N ALA A 60 -12.67 3.87 -0.44
CA ALA A 60 -12.03 4.83 -1.34
C ALA A 60 -11.52 6.07 -0.59
N TYR A 61 -12.31 6.63 0.32
CA TYR A 61 -11.89 7.77 1.14
C TYR A 61 -10.70 7.43 2.05
N GLY A 62 -10.64 6.22 2.60
CA GLY A 62 -9.51 5.84 3.43
C GLY A 62 -8.22 5.56 2.66
N PHE A 63 -8.21 5.58 1.32
CA PHE A 63 -6.96 5.59 0.54
C PHE A 63 -6.32 6.97 0.41
N ILE A 64 -6.98 8.06 0.84
CA ILE A 64 -6.43 9.41 0.77
C ILE A 64 -5.05 9.52 1.45
N PRO A 65 -4.82 8.98 2.67
CA PRO A 65 -3.48 8.96 3.27
C PRO A 65 -2.45 8.20 2.44
N SER A 66 -2.85 7.15 1.72
CA SER A 66 -1.95 6.37 0.85
C SER A 66 -1.45 7.18 -0.35
N ILE A 67 -2.20 8.18 -0.82
CA ILE A 67 -1.73 9.08 -1.87
C ILE A 67 -0.53 9.89 -1.37
N ALA A 68 -0.59 10.40 -0.13
CA ALA A 68 0.53 11.10 0.48
C ALA A 68 1.74 10.17 0.66
N SER A 69 1.54 8.92 1.11
CA SER A 69 2.64 7.96 1.21
C SER A 69 3.25 7.62 -0.15
N ALA A 70 2.44 7.52 -1.21
CA ALA A 70 2.91 7.24 -2.56
C ALA A 70 3.80 8.38 -3.10
N ILE A 71 3.40 9.64 -2.89
CA ILE A 71 4.20 10.80 -3.28
C ILE A 71 5.55 10.79 -2.57
N ILE A 72 5.55 10.55 -1.25
CA ILE A 72 6.79 10.45 -0.46
C ILE A 72 7.66 9.29 -0.99
N GLY A 73 7.05 8.12 -1.26
CA GLY A 73 7.76 6.97 -1.82
C GLY A 73 8.43 7.26 -3.15
N ILE A 74 7.76 7.99 -4.05
CA ILE A 74 8.34 8.43 -5.33
C ILE A 74 9.53 9.35 -5.10
N ILE A 75 9.42 10.32 -4.18
CA ILE A 75 10.52 11.25 -3.86
C ILE A 75 11.71 10.47 -3.31
N VAL A 76 11.49 9.60 -2.33
CA VAL A 76 12.54 8.76 -1.73
C VAL A 76 13.22 7.90 -2.78
N MET A 77 12.45 7.25 -3.65
CA MET A 77 13.00 6.44 -4.73
C MET A 77 13.81 7.29 -5.72
N ALA A 78 13.34 8.50 -6.07
CA ALA A 78 14.05 9.39 -6.98
C ALA A 78 15.36 9.96 -6.39
N THR A 79 15.46 10.12 -5.07
CA THR A 79 16.62 10.74 -4.40
C THR A 79 17.61 9.76 -3.81
N SER A 80 17.17 8.54 -3.50
CA SER A 80 17.95 7.60 -2.69
C SER A 80 18.27 6.29 -3.38
N PHE A 81 17.57 5.92 -4.46
CA PHE A 81 17.89 4.72 -5.23
C PHE A 81 18.88 5.04 -6.36
N SER A 82 20.12 4.57 -6.22
CA SER A 82 21.08 4.48 -7.33
C SER A 82 21.09 3.06 -7.89
N VAL A 83 20.82 2.94 -9.20
CA VAL A 83 20.66 1.65 -9.90
C VAL A 83 21.98 0.85 -10.00
N GLU A 84 23.11 1.49 -9.71
CA GLU A 84 24.46 0.93 -9.87
C GLU A 84 24.75 -0.30 -8.99
N ASN A 85 23.97 -0.54 -7.93
CA ASN A 85 24.16 -1.65 -6.99
C ASN A 85 23.22 -2.85 -7.21
N PHE A 86 22.34 -2.81 -8.22
CA PHE A 86 21.36 -3.88 -8.44
C PHE A 86 21.83 -4.89 -9.47
N ASP A 87 22.13 -6.10 -8.98
CA ASP A 87 22.26 -7.26 -9.84
C ASP A 87 20.87 -7.69 -10.34
N MET A 88 20.49 -7.18 -11.51
CA MET A 88 19.23 -7.52 -12.17
C MET A 88 19.19 -8.96 -12.70
N GLN A 89 20.31 -9.70 -12.66
CA GLN A 89 20.37 -11.10 -13.09
C GLN A 89 20.01 -12.07 -11.97
N ASN A 90 20.13 -11.64 -10.71
CA ASN A 90 19.81 -12.43 -9.52
C ASN A 90 18.71 -11.78 -8.69
N PRO A 91 17.43 -12.14 -8.94
CA PRO A 91 16.28 -11.55 -8.24
C PRO A 91 16.34 -11.68 -6.72
N GLU A 92 16.94 -12.76 -6.20
CA GLU A 92 17.09 -12.99 -4.76
C GLU A 92 18.06 -12.01 -4.10
N LEU A 93 19.19 -11.71 -4.76
CA LEU A 93 20.17 -10.75 -4.25
C LEU A 93 19.61 -9.33 -4.28
N LEU A 94 18.83 -9.00 -5.32
CA LEU A 94 18.08 -7.75 -5.42
C LEU A 94 17.08 -7.60 -4.26
N GLU A 95 16.29 -8.63 -3.97
CA GLU A 95 15.34 -8.62 -2.86
C GLU A 95 16.07 -8.41 -1.52
N GLN A 96 17.16 -9.15 -1.27
CA GLN A 96 17.94 -9.00 -0.04
C GLN A 96 18.56 -7.61 0.12
N ALA A 97 19.06 -7.01 -0.96
CA ALA A 97 19.59 -5.65 -0.94
C ALA A 97 18.50 -4.63 -0.57
N MET A 98 17.29 -4.77 -1.14
CA MET A 98 16.16 -3.89 -0.84
C MET A 98 15.65 -4.06 0.60
N LEU A 99 15.56 -5.29 1.11
CA LEU A 99 15.11 -5.55 2.48
C LEU A 99 16.10 -5.02 3.53
N ASN A 100 17.40 -4.97 3.21
CA ASN A 100 18.43 -4.47 4.13
C ASN A 100 18.67 -2.96 4.05
N ASP A 101 18.21 -2.31 2.99
CA ASP A 101 18.40 -0.87 2.79
C ASP A 101 17.70 -0.03 3.89
N PRO A 102 18.43 0.83 4.62
CA PRO A 102 17.87 1.67 5.68
C PRO A 102 16.78 2.63 5.20
N THR A 103 16.89 3.11 3.96
CA THR A 103 15.93 4.06 3.37
C THR A 103 14.61 3.36 3.03
N MET A 104 14.68 2.13 2.51
CA MET A 104 13.53 1.28 2.27
C MET A 104 12.82 0.92 3.59
N LYS A 105 13.57 0.55 4.63
CA LYS A 105 13.01 0.31 5.98
C LYS A 105 12.28 1.53 6.53
N MET A 106 12.86 2.72 6.40
CA MET A 106 12.19 3.97 6.82
C MET A 106 10.91 4.24 6.01
N SER A 107 10.95 3.97 4.70
CA SER A 107 9.78 4.09 3.83
C SER A 107 8.64 3.15 4.24
N VAL A 108 8.98 1.92 4.66
CA VAL A 108 8.01 0.96 5.21
C VAL A 108 7.39 1.47 6.51
N VAL A 109 8.20 2.01 7.43
CA VAL A 109 7.69 2.60 8.68
C VAL A 109 6.73 3.75 8.39
N LEU A 110 7.07 4.66 7.46
CA LEU A 110 6.16 5.71 7.03
C LEU A 110 4.88 5.14 6.41
N GLY A 111 4.99 4.13 5.54
CA GLY A 111 3.84 3.43 4.96
C GLY A 111 2.91 2.84 6.01
N ILE A 112 3.45 2.26 7.09
CA ILE A 112 2.67 1.74 8.22
C ILE A 112 1.93 2.89 8.92
N ILE A 113 2.55 4.04 9.16
CA ILE A 113 1.91 5.21 9.77
C ILE A 113 0.72 5.69 8.93
N PHE A 114 0.89 5.83 7.61
CA PHE A 114 -0.20 6.22 6.71
C PHE A 114 -1.29 5.14 6.60
N THR A 115 -0.93 3.86 6.72
CA THR A 115 -1.90 2.75 6.76
C THR A 115 -2.71 2.78 8.05
N LEU A 116 -2.10 3.09 9.20
CA LEU A 116 -2.82 3.26 10.46
C LEU A 116 -3.76 4.47 10.42
N TRP A 117 -3.36 5.55 9.76
CA TRP A 117 -4.25 6.68 9.49
C TRP A 117 -5.44 6.26 8.60
N SER A 118 -5.18 5.51 7.53
CA SER A 118 -6.20 4.95 6.65
C SER A 118 -7.18 4.06 7.44
N ALA A 119 -6.65 3.22 8.33
CA ALA A 119 -7.45 2.38 9.21
C ALA A 119 -8.38 3.20 10.11
N ASN A 120 -7.90 4.32 10.68
CA ASN A 120 -8.75 5.20 11.48
C ASN A 120 -9.95 5.74 10.67
N ILE A 121 -9.70 6.18 9.43
CA ILE A 121 -10.76 6.65 8.51
C ILE A 121 -11.75 5.52 8.20
N TRP A 122 -11.25 4.32 7.89
CA TRP A 122 -12.09 3.16 7.58
C TRP A 122 -12.96 2.75 8.77
N ILE A 123 -12.45 2.80 10.01
CA ILE A 123 -13.23 2.45 11.21
C ILE A 123 -14.45 3.35 11.33
N PHE A 124 -14.25 4.67 11.33
CA PHE A 124 -15.37 5.60 11.46
C PHE A 124 -16.26 5.60 10.22
N GLY A 125 -15.70 5.40 9.03
CA GLY A 125 -16.49 5.23 7.83
C GLY A 125 -17.40 4.00 7.90
N LEU A 126 -16.91 2.86 8.40
CA LEU A 126 -17.68 1.63 8.58
C LEU A 126 -18.80 1.77 9.61
N VAL A 127 -18.57 2.51 10.70
CA VAL A 127 -19.63 2.85 11.67
C VAL A 127 -20.85 3.44 10.95
N HIS A 128 -20.62 4.40 10.05
CA HIS A 128 -21.68 5.09 9.31
C HIS A 128 -22.20 4.30 8.12
N ALA A 129 -21.31 3.60 7.40
CA ALA A 129 -21.67 2.82 6.22
C ALA A 129 -22.44 1.54 6.55
N ARG A 130 -22.18 0.97 7.74
CA ARG A 130 -22.69 -0.33 8.14
C ARG A 130 -23.52 -0.34 9.42
N HIS A 131 -23.87 0.84 9.94
CA HIS A 131 -24.73 1.02 11.12
C HIS A 131 -24.30 0.18 12.33
N MET A 132 -23.00 0.14 12.62
CA MET A 132 -22.44 -0.70 13.68
C MET A 132 -21.72 0.10 14.75
N THR A 133 -21.49 -0.54 15.89
CA THR A 133 -20.67 0.03 16.96
C THR A 133 -19.23 0.23 16.50
N VAL A 134 -18.56 1.20 17.11
CA VAL A 134 -17.12 1.45 16.88
C VAL A 134 -16.29 0.20 17.14
N LYS A 135 -16.66 -0.62 18.14
CA LYS A 135 -15.98 -1.89 18.46
C LYS A 135 -16.00 -2.85 17.27
N ASN A 136 -17.17 -3.10 16.68
CA ASN A 136 -17.30 -4.05 15.57
C ASN A 136 -16.65 -3.52 14.28
N ALA A 137 -16.73 -2.20 14.04
CA ALA A 137 -16.01 -1.56 12.94
C ALA A 137 -14.49 -1.68 13.13
N ALA A 138 -13.99 -1.43 14.35
CA ALA A 138 -12.58 -1.59 14.69
C ALA A 138 -12.09 -3.01 14.45
N ILE A 139 -12.84 -4.04 14.86
CA ILE A 139 -12.49 -5.44 14.57
C ILE A 139 -12.46 -5.69 13.05
N SER A 140 -13.46 -5.20 12.31
CA SER A 140 -13.56 -5.38 10.86
C SER A 140 -12.39 -4.80 10.08
N VAL A 141 -11.75 -3.74 10.61
CA VAL A 141 -10.62 -3.06 9.97
C VAL A 141 -9.29 -3.51 10.54
N LEU A 142 -9.12 -3.47 11.86
CA LEU A 142 -7.83 -3.68 12.52
C LEU A 142 -7.35 -5.12 12.46
N VAL A 143 -8.25 -6.11 12.36
CA VAL A 143 -7.83 -7.51 12.18
C VAL A 143 -7.12 -7.68 10.83
N PRO A 144 -7.76 -7.42 9.66
CA PRO A 144 -7.09 -7.56 8.38
C PRO A 144 -5.92 -6.59 8.19
N VAL A 145 -6.05 -5.32 8.62
CA VAL A 145 -4.95 -4.34 8.52
C VAL A 145 -3.79 -4.72 9.44
N GLY A 146 -4.07 -5.19 10.65
CA GLY A 146 -3.07 -5.65 11.60
C GLY A 146 -2.29 -6.85 11.06
N LEU A 147 -2.98 -7.83 10.46
CA LEU A 147 -2.33 -8.97 9.79
C LEU A 147 -1.42 -8.51 8.64
N TYR A 148 -1.88 -7.57 7.82
CA TYR A 148 -1.09 -7.00 6.74
C TYR A 148 0.16 -6.26 7.27
N ILE A 149 0.01 -5.46 8.33
CA ILE A 149 1.14 -4.74 8.95
C ILE A 149 2.12 -5.73 9.57
N LEU A 150 1.67 -6.76 10.27
CA LEU A 150 2.55 -7.78 10.86
C LEU A 150 3.34 -8.54 9.78
N TYR A 151 2.67 -8.93 8.69
CA TYR A 151 3.31 -9.56 7.54
C TYR A 151 4.37 -8.64 6.91
N THR A 152 4.05 -7.36 6.74
CA THR A 152 4.98 -6.38 6.16
C THR A 152 6.16 -6.13 7.11
N ALA A 153 5.89 -5.97 8.41
CA ALA A 153 6.90 -5.71 9.41
C ALA A 153 7.87 -6.89 9.58
N SER A 154 7.40 -8.14 9.56
CA SER A 154 8.30 -9.30 9.67
C SER A 154 9.30 -9.38 8.53
N LYS A 155 8.90 -8.97 7.31
CA LYS A 155 9.78 -8.93 6.13
C LYS A 155 10.85 -7.86 6.21
N PHE A 156 10.55 -6.67 6.73
CA PHE A 156 11.45 -5.50 6.69
C PHE A 156 12.17 -5.18 8.00
N ILE A 157 11.61 -5.60 9.13
CA ILE A 157 12.08 -5.22 10.48
C ILE A 157 12.75 -6.41 11.19
N GLY A 158 12.67 -7.63 10.64
CA GLY A 158 13.31 -8.81 11.25
C GLY A 158 12.66 -9.19 12.57
N ALA A 159 11.33 -9.38 12.55
CA ALA A 159 10.58 -9.99 13.64
C ALA A 159 10.39 -11.48 13.39
#